data_AF-A0A8D8J373-F1
#
_entry.id   AF-A0A8D8J373-F1
#
_cell.length_a   1.000
_cell.length_b   1.000
_cell.length_c   1.000
_cell.angle_alpha   90.00
_cell.angle_beta   90.00
_cell.angle_gamma   90.00
#
_symmetry.space_group_name_H-M   'P 1'
#
loop_
_entity.id
_entity.type
_entity.pdbx_description
1 polymer ?
#
loop_
_entity_poly.entity_id
_entity_poly.type
_entity_poly.pdbx_seq_one_letter_code
_entity_poly.pdbx_strand_id
1 'polypeptide(L)'
;GGGGGSGDSRDGGPSPSTSSGPSIGCGSAGTSSSSGSASTVVVSPMTLNVTTTTGGSFSVVVDGENSVENLKKIISKKLKVSKDRICLLHRERELHDGSLRDNGLMDGSKLILTPNVETGLLAQRAENTVMQALESLNDNQVNDFLSGKSPLNLSVRLGDHMMLIQLQLSTLNPSSAS
;
A
#
# COMPACT_ATOMS: atom_id res chain seq x y z
N GLY A 1 -17.62 -2.55 -75.55
CA GLY A 1 -17.57 -4.00 -75.28
C GLY A 1 -16.98 -4.15 -73.90
N GLY A 2 -17.66 -4.77 -72.94
CA GLY A 2 -18.06 -6.18 -72.92
C GLY A 2 -17.12 -6.85 -71.92
N GLY A 3 -17.59 -7.23 -70.72
CA GLY A 3 -17.94 -8.61 -70.37
C GLY A 3 -16.68 -9.36 -69.87
N GLY A 4 -16.65 -10.11 -68.78
CA GLY A 4 -17.69 -10.65 -67.92
C GLY A 4 -17.05 -11.21 -66.64
N GLY A 5 -17.91 -11.61 -65.71
CA GLY A 5 -17.50 -12.17 -64.42
C GLY A 5 -16.98 -13.60 -64.51
N SER A 6 -16.37 -14.04 -63.42
CA SER A 6 -16.25 -15.44 -63.02
C SER A 6 -15.98 -15.44 -61.51
N GLY A 7 -16.99 -15.84 -60.74
CA GLY A 7 -16.80 -16.26 -59.37
C GLY A 7 -16.50 -17.76 -59.37
N ASP A 8 -15.63 -18.22 -58.48
CA ASP A 8 -15.58 -19.62 -58.06
C ASP A 8 -14.83 -19.79 -56.73
N SER A 9 -15.61 -20.12 -55.69
CA SER A 9 -15.50 -21.28 -54.79
C SER A 9 -14.17 -21.71 -54.12
N ARG A 10 -14.31 -22.16 -52.85
CA ARG A 10 -13.44 -23.02 -51.98
C ARG A 10 -12.77 -22.23 -50.83
N ASP A 11 -12.75 -22.64 -49.56
CA ASP A 11 -13.03 -23.91 -48.89
C ASP A 11 -13.32 -23.62 -47.39
N GLY A 12 -14.38 -24.21 -46.83
CA GLY A 12 -14.80 -24.04 -45.44
C GLY A 12 -14.11 -25.05 -44.52
N GLY A 13 -13.38 -24.54 -43.51
CA GLY A 13 -12.71 -25.34 -42.48
C GLY A 13 -13.66 -25.98 -41.45
N PRO A 14 -13.13 -26.87 -40.59
CA PRO A 14 -13.85 -28.07 -40.13
C PRO A 14 -14.70 -27.88 -38.87
N SER A 15 -15.78 -28.65 -38.81
CA SER A 15 -16.65 -28.86 -37.64
C SER A 15 -15.99 -29.78 -36.60
N PRO A 16 -16.01 -29.45 -35.29
CA PRO A 16 -15.76 -30.44 -34.25
C PRO A 16 -17.07 -31.10 -33.80
N SER A 17 -17.03 -32.43 -33.78
CA SER A 17 -18.01 -33.35 -33.20
C SER A 17 -18.18 -33.14 -31.69
N THR A 18 -19.39 -32.82 -31.24
CA THR A 18 -19.78 -32.85 -29.82
C THR A 18 -20.53 -34.15 -29.52
N SER A 19 -19.88 -35.04 -28.77
CA SER A 19 -20.48 -36.26 -28.23
C SER A 19 -21.27 -35.98 -26.95
N SER A 20 -22.42 -36.65 -26.85
CA SER A 20 -23.47 -36.55 -25.84
C SER A 20 -23.10 -37.13 -24.46
N GLY A 21 -23.67 -36.54 -23.40
CA GLY A 21 -24.05 -37.23 -22.15
C GLY A 21 -23.51 -36.64 -20.84
N PRO A 22 -24.40 -36.36 -19.87
CA PRO A 22 -24.21 -37.00 -18.57
C PRO A 22 -25.48 -37.72 -18.08
N SER A 23 -25.21 -38.87 -17.47
CA SER A 23 -26.11 -39.81 -16.84
C SER A 23 -26.67 -39.30 -15.51
N ILE A 24 -27.96 -39.58 -15.31
CA ILE A 24 -28.72 -39.33 -14.08
C ILE A 24 -28.30 -40.39 -13.06
N GLY A 25 -27.76 -39.97 -11.92
CA GLY A 25 -27.46 -40.83 -10.78
C GLY A 25 -28.26 -40.41 -9.56
N CYS A 26 -29.34 -41.13 -9.27
CA CYS A 26 -30.07 -41.05 -8.01
C CYS A 26 -29.40 -41.94 -6.94
N GLY A 27 -29.21 -41.41 -5.73
CA GLY A 27 -28.74 -42.18 -4.57
C GLY A 27 -29.03 -41.43 -3.29
N SER A 28 -30.08 -41.85 -2.58
CA SER A 28 -30.45 -41.33 -1.26
C SER A 28 -29.80 -42.17 -0.17
N ALA A 29 -29.20 -41.54 0.85
CA ALA A 29 -29.10 -42.10 2.19
C ALA A 29 -28.85 -40.96 3.18
N GLY A 30 -29.85 -40.70 4.03
CA GLY A 30 -29.75 -39.72 5.10
C GLY A 30 -28.84 -40.20 6.23
N THR A 31 -28.17 -39.25 6.88
CA THR A 31 -27.81 -39.34 8.29
C THR A 31 -28.02 -37.97 8.93
N SER A 32 -28.91 -37.94 9.91
CA SER A 32 -29.12 -36.83 10.82
C SER A 32 -28.07 -36.88 11.92
N SER A 33 -27.27 -35.83 12.05
CA SER A 33 -26.56 -35.54 13.30
C SER A 33 -26.58 -34.04 13.56
N SER A 34 -27.37 -33.69 14.57
CA SER A 34 -27.40 -32.42 15.27
C SER A 34 -26.01 -32.06 15.80
N SER A 35 -25.51 -30.86 15.50
CA SER A 35 -24.45 -30.21 16.28
C SER A 35 -24.39 -28.71 15.99
N GLY A 36 -24.71 -27.92 17.00
CA GLY A 36 -24.11 -26.60 17.21
C GLY A 36 -24.66 -25.45 16.36
N SER A 37 -25.46 -24.60 16.98
CA SER A 37 -25.53 -23.19 16.64
C SER A 37 -24.12 -22.58 16.70
N ALA A 38 -23.48 -22.42 15.56
CA ALA A 38 -22.37 -21.50 15.38
C ALA A 38 -22.72 -20.70 14.13
N SER A 39 -22.97 -19.41 14.31
CA SER A 39 -23.13 -18.44 13.23
C SER A 39 -21.98 -18.64 12.24
N THR A 40 -22.23 -19.41 11.19
CA THR A 40 -21.26 -19.64 10.12
C THR A 40 -21.33 -18.34 9.34
N VAL A 41 -20.48 -17.38 9.71
CA VAL A 41 -20.26 -16.19 8.90
C VAL A 41 -19.91 -16.73 7.53
N VAL A 42 -20.81 -16.56 6.57
CA VAL A 42 -20.59 -16.88 5.17
C VAL A 42 -19.44 -16.00 4.71
N VAL A 43 -18.22 -16.48 4.86
CA VAL A 43 -17.02 -15.78 4.43
C VAL A 43 -17.04 -15.83 2.92
N SER A 44 -17.64 -14.80 2.32
CA SER A 44 -17.73 -14.70 0.87
C SER A 44 -16.35 -14.29 0.36
N PRO A 45 -15.73 -15.08 -0.53
CA PRO A 45 -14.44 -14.72 -1.11
C PRO A 45 -14.61 -13.42 -1.87
N MET A 46 -13.72 -12.48 -1.60
CA MET A 46 -13.80 -11.12 -2.09
C MET A 46 -12.77 -10.90 -3.19
N THR A 47 -13.20 -10.34 -4.31
CA THR A 47 -12.33 -10.07 -5.45
C THR A 47 -11.81 -8.64 -5.38
N LEU A 48 -10.49 -8.50 -5.30
CA LEU A 48 -9.78 -7.22 -5.26
C LEU A 48 -9.13 -6.95 -6.60
N ASN A 49 -9.27 -5.74 -7.13
CA ASN A 49 -8.63 -5.36 -8.39
C ASN A 49 -7.41 -4.47 -8.13
N VAL A 50 -6.22 -5.02 -8.31
CA VAL A 50 -4.95 -4.34 -8.04
C VAL A 50 -4.43 -3.73 -9.34
N THR A 51 -4.24 -2.42 -9.35
CA THR A 51 -3.69 -1.65 -10.47
C THR A 51 -2.28 -1.21 -10.12
N THR A 52 -1.27 -1.66 -10.85
CA THR A 52 0.12 -1.27 -10.65
C THR A 52 0.40 0.08 -11.33
N THR A 53 1.29 0.90 -10.75
CA THR A 53 1.74 2.17 -11.36
C THR A 53 2.43 1.96 -12.71
N THR A 54 2.91 0.74 -13.01
CA THR A 54 3.49 0.36 -14.30
C THR A 54 2.42 0.10 -15.39
N GLY A 55 1.15 0.37 -15.12
CA GLY A 55 0.05 0.26 -16.08
C GLY A 55 -0.56 -1.14 -16.21
N GLY A 56 -0.14 -2.11 -15.39
CA GLY A 56 -0.75 -3.43 -15.32
C GLY A 56 -1.88 -3.47 -14.31
N SER A 57 -2.91 -4.30 -14.53
CA SER A 57 -3.90 -4.60 -13.49
C SER A 57 -4.19 -6.09 -13.43
N PHE A 58 -4.44 -6.60 -12.24
CA PHE A 58 -4.78 -7.99 -12.00
C PHE A 58 -5.73 -8.12 -10.82
N SER A 59 -6.57 -9.14 -10.87
CA SER A 59 -7.53 -9.42 -9.80
C SER A 59 -7.00 -10.50 -8.86
N VAL A 60 -7.17 -10.30 -7.55
CA VAL A 60 -6.80 -11.24 -6.49
C VAL A 60 -8.03 -11.56 -5.68
N VAL A 61 -8.32 -12.85 -5.51
CA VAL A 61 -9.41 -13.32 -4.66
C VAL A 61 -8.85 -13.61 -3.26
N VAL A 62 -9.41 -12.95 -2.24
CA VAL A 62 -9.03 -13.12 -0.83
C VAL A 62 -10.26 -13.04 0.07
N ASP A 63 -10.21 -13.65 1.24
CA ASP A 63 -11.30 -13.54 2.22
C ASP A 63 -11.26 -12.20 2.96
N GLY A 64 -12.42 -11.60 3.24
CA GLY A 64 -12.51 -10.32 3.96
C GLY A 64 -11.98 -10.37 5.41
N GLU A 65 -11.92 -11.56 6.02
CA GLU A 65 -11.35 -11.79 7.35
C GLU A 65 -9.82 -11.87 7.33
N ASN A 66 -9.21 -12.04 6.15
CA ASN A 66 -7.76 -12.13 6.03
C ASN A 66 -7.10 -10.77 6.31
N SER A 67 -5.84 -10.82 6.76
CA SER A 67 -5.05 -9.62 7.01
C SER A 67 -4.48 -9.03 5.71
N VAL A 68 -4.23 -7.72 5.74
CA VAL A 68 -3.53 -6.98 4.68
C VAL A 68 -2.15 -7.59 4.40
N GLU A 69 -1.45 -8.11 5.40
CA GLU A 69 -0.16 -8.77 5.21
C GLU A 69 -0.27 -10.03 4.34
N ASN A 70 -1.35 -10.81 4.47
CA ASN A 70 -1.59 -11.98 3.62
C ASN A 70 -1.84 -11.56 2.16
N LEU A 71 -2.60 -10.49 1.94
CA LEU A 71 -2.80 -9.91 0.61
C LEU A 71 -1.48 -9.46 -0.02
N LYS A 72 -0.65 -8.72 0.74
CA LYS A 72 0.69 -8.29 0.29
C LYS A 72 1.58 -9.49 -0.06
N LYS A 73 1.52 -10.58 0.72
CA LYS A 73 2.26 -11.83 0.46
C LYS A 73 1.81 -12.53 -0.83
N ILE A 74 0.51 -12.58 -1.12
CA ILE A 74 -0.05 -13.16 -2.35
C ILE A 74 0.41 -12.35 -3.56
N ILE A 75 0.28 -11.02 -3.48
CA ILE A 75 0.71 -10.08 -4.52
C ILE A 75 2.22 -10.18 -4.75
N SER A 76 2.99 -10.26 -3.67
CA SER A 76 4.45 -10.42 -3.71
C SER A 76 4.88 -11.66 -4.51
N LYS A 77 4.22 -12.79 -4.26
CA LYS A 77 4.44 -14.04 -5.03
C LYS A 77 4.05 -13.91 -6.49
N LYS A 78 2.95 -13.23 -6.80
CA LYS A 78 2.45 -13.04 -8.17
C LYS A 78 3.36 -12.15 -9.02
N LEU A 79 3.85 -11.05 -8.44
CA LEU A 79 4.70 -10.08 -9.14
C LEU A 79 6.20 -10.38 -9.03
N LYS A 80 6.60 -11.36 -8.21
CA LYS A 80 8.02 -11.63 -7.86
C LYS A 80 8.71 -10.40 -7.22
N VAL A 81 7.96 -9.59 -6.47
CA VAL A 81 8.46 -8.40 -5.76
C VAL A 81 8.22 -8.60 -4.27
N SER A 82 9.19 -8.29 -3.41
CA SER A 82 9.04 -8.46 -1.95
C SER A 82 7.88 -7.62 -1.39
N LYS A 83 7.15 -8.17 -0.40
CA LYS A 83 6.05 -7.47 0.29
C LYS A 83 6.48 -6.13 0.89
N ASP A 84 7.75 -6.00 1.27
CA ASP A 84 8.32 -4.78 1.86
C ASP A 84 8.62 -3.71 0.80
N ARG A 85 8.64 -4.07 -0.49
CA ARG A 85 8.89 -3.13 -1.61
C ARG A 85 7.62 -2.72 -2.36
N ILE A 86 6.46 -3.04 -1.82
CA ILE A 86 5.16 -2.68 -2.40
C ILE A 86 4.28 -2.05 -1.33
N CYS A 87 3.56 -0.98 -1.69
CA CYS A 87 2.49 -0.44 -0.89
C CYS A 87 1.17 -0.56 -1.65
N LEU A 88 0.08 -0.78 -0.92
CA LEU A 88 -1.26 -0.90 -1.45
C LEU A 88 -2.08 0.27 -0.96
N LEU A 89 -2.67 1.02 -1.88
CA LEU A 89 -3.53 2.15 -1.58
C LEU A 89 -4.98 1.80 -1.91
N HIS A 90 -5.88 2.08 -0.97
CA HIS A 90 -7.33 2.01 -1.14
C HIS A 90 -7.93 3.40 -0.97
N ARG A 91 -8.61 3.93 -1.99
CA ARG A 91 -9.18 5.29 -1.98
C ARG A 91 -8.16 6.35 -1.50
N GLU A 92 -6.94 6.29 -2.02
CA GLU A 92 -5.84 7.20 -1.69
C GLU A 92 -5.31 7.08 -0.24
N ARG A 93 -5.73 6.05 0.51
CA ARG A 93 -5.16 5.73 1.82
C ARG A 93 -4.31 4.47 1.74
N GLU A 94 -3.13 4.51 2.36
CA GLU A 94 -2.29 3.33 2.48
C GLU A 94 -2.95 2.28 3.39
N LEU A 95 -2.92 1.04 2.93
CA LEU A 95 -3.35 -0.12 3.70
C LEU A 95 -2.28 -0.46 4.74
N HIS A 96 -2.60 -0.16 6.00
CA HIS A 96 -1.79 -0.52 7.16
C HIS A 96 -2.07 -1.96 7.60
N ASP A 97 -1.25 -2.46 8.53
CA ASP A 97 -1.46 -3.78 9.11
C ASP A 97 -2.83 -3.84 9.82
N GLY A 98 -3.56 -4.94 9.62
CA GLY A 98 -4.95 -5.09 10.04
C GLY A 98 -5.76 -5.98 9.10
N SER A 99 -7.07 -6.09 9.37
CA SER A 99 -8.00 -6.87 8.53
C SER A 99 -8.44 -6.09 7.30
N LEU A 100 -8.73 -6.79 6.20
CA LEU A 100 -9.20 -6.16 4.96
C LEU A 100 -10.52 -5.39 5.18
N ARG A 101 -11.44 -5.94 5.97
CA ARG A 101 -12.72 -5.29 6.34
C ARG A 101 -12.55 -4.01 7.15
N ASP A 102 -11.59 -3.98 8.08
CA ASP A 102 -11.31 -2.82 8.92
C ASP A 102 -10.79 -1.64 8.08
N ASN A 103 -10.00 -1.96 7.05
CA ASN A 103 -9.53 -1.00 6.05
C ASN A 103 -10.63 -0.60 5.03
N GLY A 104 -11.86 -1.07 5.20
CA GLY A 104 -13.02 -0.75 4.35
C GLY A 104 -12.98 -1.40 2.97
N LEU A 105 -12.26 -2.51 2.80
CA LEU A 105 -12.25 -3.25 1.53
C LEU A 105 -13.53 -4.07 1.38
N MET A 106 -14.14 -3.96 0.20
CA MET A 106 -15.39 -4.61 -0.20
C MET A 106 -15.23 -5.31 -1.57
N ASP A 107 -16.13 -6.23 -1.90
CA ASP A 107 -16.03 -6.97 -3.17
C ASP A 107 -15.98 -6.01 -4.38
N GLY A 108 -14.99 -6.22 -5.24
CA GLY A 108 -14.67 -5.31 -6.35
C GLY A 108 -13.84 -4.09 -5.95
N SER A 109 -13.33 -3.99 -4.72
CA SER A 109 -12.47 -2.87 -4.29
C SER A 109 -11.26 -2.70 -5.21
N LYS A 110 -11.04 -1.46 -5.65
CA LYS A 110 -9.90 -1.07 -6.47
C LYS A 110 -8.74 -0.68 -5.56
N LEU A 111 -7.62 -1.35 -5.76
CA LEU A 111 -6.37 -1.11 -5.07
C LEU A 111 -5.35 -0.56 -6.07
N ILE A 112 -4.54 0.38 -5.62
CA ILE A 112 -3.40 0.87 -6.38
C ILE A 112 -2.15 0.31 -5.73
N LEU A 113 -1.37 -0.45 -6.48
CA LEU A 113 -0.05 -0.91 -6.06
C LEU A 113 0.98 0.12 -6.50
N THR A 114 1.59 0.73 -5.51
CA THR A 114 2.75 1.59 -5.68
C THR A 114 4.00 0.83 -5.26
N PRO A 115 5.13 1.00 -5.96
CA PRO A 115 6.39 0.52 -5.42
C PRO A 115 6.63 1.24 -4.09
N ASN A 116 6.72 0.47 -3.00
CA ASN A 116 7.37 0.92 -1.78
C ASN A 116 8.88 0.91 -2.09
N VAL A 117 9.30 1.82 -2.96
CA VAL A 117 10.53 2.51 -2.62
C VAL A 117 10.17 3.18 -1.31
N GLU A 118 11.01 3.08 -0.29
CA GLU A 118 11.19 4.24 0.55
C GLU A 118 11.39 5.37 -0.46
N THR A 119 10.31 6.09 -0.76
CA THR A 119 10.45 7.38 -1.37
C THR A 119 11.49 8.02 -0.47
N GLY A 120 12.56 8.54 -1.05
CA GLY A 120 13.49 9.41 -0.34
C GLY A 120 12.79 10.70 0.13
N LEU A 121 11.54 10.60 0.56
CA LEU A 121 10.63 11.59 1.07
C LEU A 121 10.02 11.14 2.42
N LEU A 122 10.05 9.84 2.79
CA LEU A 122 9.45 9.36 4.06
C LEU A 122 10.31 8.48 4.97
N ALA A 123 11.54 8.06 4.61
CA ALA A 123 12.38 7.26 5.53
C ALA A 123 13.89 7.62 5.56
N GLN A 124 14.28 8.70 4.90
CA GLN A 124 15.58 9.35 5.10
C GLN A 124 15.41 10.84 5.44
N ARG A 125 14.45 11.17 6.32
CA ARG A 125 14.64 12.38 7.13
C ARG A 125 15.46 11.99 8.37
N ALA A 126 16.76 11.74 8.16
CA ALA A 126 17.71 12.39 9.04
C ALA A 126 17.70 13.88 8.68
N GLU A 127 16.53 14.52 8.77
CA GLU A 127 16.56 15.92 9.06
C GLU A 127 17.15 15.95 10.45
N ASN A 128 18.41 16.36 10.51
CA ASN A 128 18.91 17.06 11.66
C ASN A 128 17.98 18.26 11.84
N THR A 129 16.80 18.01 12.40
CA THR A 129 15.83 19.02 12.74
C THR A 129 16.50 19.92 13.75
N VAL A 130 16.01 21.15 13.89
CA VAL A 130 16.50 22.06 14.92
C VAL A 130 16.56 21.36 16.29
N MET A 131 15.57 20.50 16.58
CA MET A 131 15.52 19.70 17.80
C MET A 131 16.70 18.72 17.93
N GLN A 132 17.05 17.98 16.88
CA GLN A 132 18.20 17.05 16.90
C GLN A 132 19.54 17.80 17.02
N ALA A 133 19.65 18.98 16.40
CA ALA A 133 20.82 19.84 16.55
C ALA A 133 20.96 20.35 17.99
N LEU A 134 19.84 20.69 18.65
CA LEU A 134 19.80 21.09 20.06
C LEU A 134 20.15 19.94 21.00
N GLU A 135 19.70 18.72 20.70
CA GLU A 135 20.01 17.51 21.50
C GLU A 135 21.50 17.13 21.45
N SER A 136 22.23 17.53 20.40
CA SER A 136 23.68 17.29 20.29
C SER A 136 24.54 18.28 21.07
N LEU A 137 23.95 19.34 21.63
CA LEU A 137 24.68 20.37 22.37
C LEU A 137 25.11 19.85 23.73
N ASN A 138 26.31 20.24 24.14
CA ASN A 138 26.84 19.89 25.46
C ASN A 138 26.31 20.85 26.54
N ASP A 139 26.16 20.38 27.78
CA ASP A 139 25.61 21.17 28.90
C ASP A 139 26.29 22.54 29.08
N ASN A 140 27.60 22.60 28.85
CA ASN A 140 28.36 23.84 28.94
C ASN A 140 27.92 24.88 27.89
N GLN A 141 27.67 24.45 26.65
CA GLN A 141 27.21 25.34 25.58
C GLN A 141 25.77 25.81 25.83
N VAL A 142 24.93 24.92 26.35
CA VAL A 142 23.56 25.25 26.77
C VAL A 142 23.58 26.25 27.93
N ASN A 143 24.44 26.04 28.92
CA ASN A 143 24.57 26.94 30.08
C ASN A 143 25.15 28.31 29.69
N ASP A 144 26.15 28.34 28.82
CA ASP A 144 26.72 29.59 28.30
C ASP A 144 25.70 30.37 27.45
N PHE A 145 24.83 29.66 26.73
CA PHE A 145 23.70 30.27 26.05
C PHE A 145 22.70 30.83 27.04
N LEU A 146 22.15 30.01 27.95
CA LEU A 146 21.15 30.41 28.95
C LEU A 146 21.64 31.55 29.87
N SER A 147 22.94 31.63 30.12
CA SER A 147 23.56 32.72 30.88
C SER A 147 23.87 33.97 30.04
N GLY A 148 23.54 33.97 28.74
CA GLY A 148 23.73 35.10 27.84
C GLY A 148 25.18 35.39 27.47
N LYS A 149 26.11 34.46 27.76
CA LYS A 149 27.55 34.65 27.52
C LYS A 149 27.94 34.43 26.06
N SER A 150 27.29 33.49 25.38
CA SER A 150 27.59 33.19 23.98
C SER A 150 26.35 32.77 23.18
N PRO A 151 26.28 33.12 21.88
CA PRO A 151 25.20 32.68 21.00
C PRO A 151 25.41 31.22 20.56
N LEU A 152 24.31 30.49 20.34
CA LEU A 152 24.35 29.12 19.82
C LEU A 152 24.41 29.12 18.30
N ASN A 153 25.32 28.33 17.74
CA ASN A 153 25.44 28.15 16.29
C ASN A 153 25.06 26.71 15.94
N LEU A 154 23.94 26.54 15.25
CA LEU A 154 23.41 25.24 14.86
C LEU A 154 23.52 25.06 13.35
N SER A 155 23.99 23.89 12.92
CA SER A 155 23.98 23.50 11.50
C SER A 155 22.83 22.55 11.25
N VAL A 156 21.83 23.01 10.50
CA VAL A 156 20.61 22.26 10.19
C VAL A 156 20.60 21.92 8.71
N ARG A 157 20.24 20.69 8.37
CA ARG A 157 20.18 20.23 6.98
C ARG A 157 18.73 20.07 6.54
N LEU A 158 18.30 20.90 5.59
CA LEU A 158 16.97 20.88 4.98
C LEU A 158 17.10 20.45 3.52
N GLY A 159 16.92 19.15 3.26
CA GLY A 159 17.14 18.58 1.94
C GLY A 159 18.60 18.69 1.49
N ASP A 160 18.83 19.37 0.37
CA ASP A 160 20.14 19.66 -0.22
C ASP A 160 20.78 20.95 0.30
N HIS A 161 20.05 21.73 1.11
CA HIS A 161 20.56 22.96 1.69
C HIS A 161 21.05 22.78 3.12
N MET A 162 22.26 23.26 3.39
CA MET A 162 22.78 23.44 4.73
C MET A 162 22.43 24.86 5.19
N MET A 163 21.75 24.97 6.33
CA MET A 163 21.44 26.23 6.98
C MET A 163 22.27 26.34 8.26
N LEU A 164 22.94 27.48 8.42
CA LEU A 164 23.53 27.86 9.69
C LEU A 164 22.53 28.76 10.42
N ILE A 165 22.10 28.34 11.60
CA ILE A 165 21.15 29.06 12.44
C ILE A 165 21.89 29.52 13.68
N GLN A 166 21.99 30.83 13.86
CA GLN A 166 22.52 31.40 15.08
C GLN A 166 21.36 31.81 16.00
N LEU A 167 21.21 31.15 17.14
CA LEU A 167 20.29 31.57 18.19
C LEU A 167 21.00 32.52 19.15
N GLN A 168 20.32 33.62 19.45
CA GLN A 168 20.77 34.59 20.44
C GLN A 168 19.68 34.72 21.49
N LEU A 169 20.08 34.68 22.76
CA LEU A 169 19.16 34.98 23.85
C LEU A 169 18.96 36.49 23.91
N SER A 170 17.75 36.93 23.58
CA SER A 170 17.35 38.31 23.80
C SER A 170 17.19 38.52 25.30
N THR A 171 18.18 39.16 25.93
CA THR A 171 18.04 39.63 27.30
C THR A 171 17.00 40.75 27.31
N LEU A 172 15.74 40.44 27.60
CA LEU A 172 14.86 41.46 28.17
C LEU A 172 15.45 41.80 29.52
N ASN A 173 16.18 42.90 29.61
CA ASN A 173 16.61 43.49 30.88
C ASN A 173 15.37 43.65 31.77
N PRO A 174 15.21 42.95 32.92
CA PRO A 174 14.36 43.44 33.98
C PRO A 174 15.17 44.45 34.81
N SER A 175 15.74 45.47 34.17
CA SER A 175 16.21 46.64 34.90
C SER A 175 15.08 47.66 34.85
N SER A 176 14.52 47.95 36.03
CA SER A 176 13.56 49.02 36.32
C SER A 176 12.09 48.61 36.46
N ALA A 177 11.77 47.71 37.39
CA ALA A 177 10.59 47.90 38.23
C ALA A 177 11.10 48.27 39.63
N SER A 178 11.01 49.57 39.92
CA SER A 178 11.31 50.20 41.21
C SER A 178 10.41 49.66 42.32
#